data_AF-A0A967AKX9-F1
#
_entry.id   AF-A0A967AKX9-F1
#
_cell.length_a   1.000
_cell.length_b   1.000
_cell.length_c   1.000
_cell.angle_alpha   90.00
_cell.angle_beta   90.00
_cell.angle_gamma   90.00
#
_symmetry.space_group_name_H-M   'P 1'
#
loop_
_entity.id
_entity.type
_entity.pdbx_description
1 polymer ?
#
loop_
_entity_poly.entity_id
_entity_poly.type
_entity_poly.pdbx_seq_one_letter_code
_entity_poly.pdbx_strand_id
1 'polypeptide(L)' 'MRTSAIIASAIGDDRLHQMSRGHVQPESWTHRSSEQRMTWLKRGLESGDPSVCDTFEASRL' A
#
# COMPACT_ATOMS: atom_id res chain seq x y z
N MET A 1 0.83 15.74 -4.98
CA MET A 1 0.50 14.48 -5.69
C MET A 1 1.72 13.64 -6.08
N ARG A 2 2.74 14.17 -6.78
CA ARG A 2 3.92 13.37 -7.19
C ARG A 2 4.67 12.69 -6.02
N THR A 3 4.93 13.41 -4.93
CA THR A 3 5.64 12.87 -3.76
C THR A 3 4.89 11.71 -3.10
N SER A 4 3.57 11.79 -2.99
CA SER A 4 2.74 10.74 -2.37
C SER A 4 2.77 9.43 -3.18
N ALA A 5 2.81 9.50 -4.51
CA ALA A 5 2.91 8.32 -5.38
C ALA A 5 4.30 7.66 -5.30
N ILE A 6 5.37 8.45 -5.18
CA ILE A 6 6.73 7.93 -4.95
C ILE A 6 6.78 7.21 -3.60
N ILE A 7 6.22 7.80 -2.56
CA ILE A 7 6.17 7.20 -1.21
C ILE A 7 5.38 5.90 -1.22
N ALA A 8 4.17 5.89 -1.78
CA ALA A 8 3.31 4.71 -1.77
C ALA A 8 3.91 3.54 -2.57
N SER A 9 4.58 3.82 -3.69
CA SER A 9 5.28 2.78 -4.48
C SER A 9 6.59 2.32 -3.82
N ALA A 10 7.24 3.14 -2.99
CA ALA A 10 8.52 2.81 -2.37
C ALA A 10 8.43 2.04 -1.04
N ILE A 11 7.34 2.21 -0.26
CA ILE A 11 7.22 1.71 1.13
C ILE A 11 6.29 0.48 1.22
N GLY A 12 6.31 -0.39 0.21
CA GLY A 12 5.68 -1.70 0.31
C GLY A 12 6.64 -2.74 0.91
N ASP A 13 6.12 -3.70 1.67
CA ASP A 13 6.95 -4.77 2.24
C ASP A 13 7.65 -5.61 1.15
N ASP A 14 7.03 -5.75 -0.02
CA ASP A 14 7.64 -6.29 -1.23
C ASP A 14 8.89 -5.50 -1.64
N ARG A 15 8.81 -4.17 -1.66
CA ARG A 15 9.94 -3.32 -2.06
C ARG A 15 11.02 -3.27 -0.99
N LEU A 16 10.63 -3.19 0.29
CA LEU A 16 11.55 -3.25 1.41
C LEU A 16 12.29 -4.58 1.45
N HIS A 17 11.61 -5.70 1.22
CA HIS A 17 12.25 -7.03 1.15
C HIS A 17 13.17 -7.14 -0.05
N GLN A 18 12.75 -6.63 -1.22
CA GLN A 18 13.62 -6.61 -2.39
C GLN A 18 14.89 -5.79 -2.17
N MET A 19 14.80 -4.64 -1.49
CA MET A 19 15.95 -3.79 -1.17
C MET A 19 16.84 -4.37 -0.06
N SER A 20 16.25 -5.06 0.91
CA SER A 20 16.96 -5.59 2.08
C SER A 20 17.59 -6.96 1.83
N ARG A 21 16.89 -7.86 1.14
CA ARG A 21 17.25 -9.29 1.00
C ARG A 21 17.34 -9.77 -0.44
N GLY A 22 16.97 -8.94 -1.42
CA GLY A 22 17.01 -9.29 -2.84
C GLY A 22 15.89 -10.20 -3.33
N HIS A 23 14.95 -10.58 -2.46
CA HIS A 23 13.77 -11.39 -2.81
C HIS A 23 12.57 -11.01 -1.95
N VAL A 24 11.37 -11.33 -2.43
CA VAL A 24 10.10 -11.05 -1.75
C VAL A 24 9.56 -12.32 -1.11
N GLN A 25 9.28 -12.25 0.19
CA GLN A 25 8.67 -13.34 0.95
C GLN A 25 7.35 -12.88 1.60
N PRO A 26 6.19 -13.14 0.96
CA PRO A 26 4.89 -12.60 1.40
C PRO A 26 4.43 -13.03 2.79
N GLU A 27 4.78 -14.24 3.20
CA GLU A 27 4.45 -14.78 4.53
C GLU A 27 5.08 -14.02 5.70
N SER A 28 6.09 -13.18 5.43
CA SER A 28 6.79 -12.36 6.43
C SER A 28 6.36 -10.89 6.42
N TRP A 29 5.33 -10.54 5.64
CA TRP A 29 4.83 -9.17 5.58
C TRP A 29 4.16 -8.76 6.89
N THR A 30 4.54 -7.58 7.37
CA THR A 30 3.97 -6.89 8.52
C THR A 30 3.04 -5.74 8.09
N HIS A 31 3.18 -5.27 6.85
CA HIS A 31 2.32 -4.30 6.19
C HIS A 31 1.81 -4.86 4.84
N ARG A 32 1.15 -4.00 4.05
CA ARG A 32 0.67 -4.31 2.70
C ARG A 32 1.76 -4.09 1.63
N SER A 33 1.56 -4.70 0.47
CA SER A 33 2.45 -4.50 -0.69
C SER A 33 2.39 -3.06 -1.20
N SER A 34 3.41 -2.66 -1.96
CA SER A 34 3.51 -1.35 -2.61
C SER A 34 2.34 -1.13 -3.57
N GLU A 35 1.94 -2.18 -4.29
CA GLU A 35 0.78 -2.16 -5.18
C GLU A 35 -0.52 -1.88 -4.41
N GLN A 36 -0.76 -2.60 -3.31
CA GLN A 36 -1.95 -2.38 -2.49
C GLN A 36 -2.00 -0.95 -1.94
N ARG A 37 -0.86 -0.42 -1.48
CA ARG A 37 -0.76 0.99 -1.05
C ARG A 37 -1.08 1.95 -2.20
N MET A 38 -0.65 1.64 -3.41
CA MET A 38 -0.93 2.45 -4.59
C MET A 38 -2.41 2.43 -4.97
N THR A 39 -3.06 1.29 -4.84
CA THR A 39 -4.51 1.15 -5.05
C THR A 39 -5.30 2.02 -4.08
N TRP A 40 -4.98 1.97 -2.79
CA TRP A 40 -5.67 2.81 -1.78
C TRP A 40 -5.37 4.30 -1.96
N LEU A 41 -4.13 4.67 -2.34
CA LEU A 41 -3.82 6.05 -2.66
C LEU A 41 -4.65 6.56 -3.84
N LYS A 42 -4.73 5.79 -4.93
CA LYS A 42 -5.54 6.15 -6.11
C LYS A 42 -7.00 6.31 -5.73
N ARG A 43 -7.57 5.32 -5.03
CA ARG A 43 -8.97 5.33 -4.59
C ARG A 43 -9.31 6.57 -3.76
N GLY A 44 -8.47 6.94 -2.80
CA GLY A 44 -8.70 8.14 -1.98
C GLY A 44 -8.54 9.46 -2.76
N LEU A 45 -7.61 9.49 -3.73
CA LEU A 45 -7.45 10.66 -4.60
C LEU A 45 -8.61 10.82 -5.60
N GLU A 46 -9.13 9.71 -6.11
CA GLU A 46 -10.27 9.67 -7.05
C GLU A 46 -11.59 10.01 -6.34
N SER A 47 -11.78 9.55 -5.10
CA SER A 47 -12.99 9.86 -4.33
C SER A 47 -13.01 11.29 -3.80
N GLY A 48 -11.83 11.84 -3.44
CA GLY A 48 -11.73 13.07 -2.65
C GLY A 48 -12.25 12.94 -1.21
N ASP A 49 -12.68 11.74 -0.82
CA ASP A 49 -13.26 11.41 0.47
C ASP A 49 -12.37 10.39 1.20
N PRO A 50 -11.72 10.75 2.32
CA PRO A 50 -10.92 9.85 3.12
C PRO A 50 -11.69 8.65 3.71
N SER A 51 -13.02 8.74 3.86
CA SER A 51 -13.84 7.68 4.44
C SER A 51 -13.81 6.39 3.61
N VAL A 52 -13.56 6.49 2.29
CA VAL A 52 -13.46 5.32 1.40
C VAL A 52 -12.20 4.49 1.62
N CYS A 53 -11.27 4.98 2.44
CA CYS A 53 -10.03 4.30 2.80
C CYS A 53 -10.15 3.49 4.10
N ASP A 54 -11.35 3.35 4.67
CA ASP A 54 -11.57 2.45 5.81
C ASP A 54 -11.49 0.98 5.37
N THR A 55 -10.31 0.39 5.55
CA THR A 55 -10.05 -0.99 5.18
C THR A 55 -10.40 -2.00 6.28
N PHE A 56 -10.77 -1.53 7.48
CA PHE A 56 -11.13 -2.39 8.59
C PHE A 56 -12.60 -2.79 8.53
N GLU A 57 -13.47 -1.89 8.08
CA GLU A 57 -14.89 -2.20 7.82
C GLU A 57 -15.06 -3.16 6.62
N ALA A 58 -14.16 -3.14 5.64
CA ALA A 58 -14.15 -4.11 4.52
C ALA A 58 -13.89 -5.56 4.95
N SER A 59 -13.40 -5.80 6.18
CA SER A 59 -13.12 -7.14 6.72
C SER A 59 -14.27 -7.70 7.58
N ARG A 60 -15.39 -6.98 7.67
CA ARG A 60 -16.52 -7.26 8.58
C ARG A 60 -17.77 -7.84 7.90
N LEU A 61 -17.70 -8.10 6.59
CA LEU A 61 -18.75 -8.69 5.76
C LEU A 61 -18.31 -10.09 5.29
#